data_AF-A0A524E7U4-F1
#
_entry.id   AF-A0A524E7U4-F1
#
_cell.length_a   1.000
_cell.length_b   1.000
_cell.length_c   1.000
_cell.angle_alpha   90.00
_cell.angle_beta   90.00
_cell.angle_gamma   90.00
#
_symmetry.space_group_name_H-M   'P 1'
#
loop_
_entity.id
_entity.type
_entity.pdbx_description
1 polymer ?
#
loop_
_entity_poly.entity_id
_entity_poly.type
_entity_poly.pdbx_seq_one_letter_code
_entity_poly.pdbx_strand_id
1 'polypeptide(L)'
;MVSTMPSLDDVTKDCPTCEQYIEEMSPAYKGGFMRYAQSYELREDIVEELKKYADDYVIVALFADWCGDARRAIPVLSLLEKEIGIEVRALGGMQKPPRGSDKHWAVPPSPEEVDVFGITSSPTILIFKRSGEEIGRIKTRPKMTPTVEEEILKFIEASQD
;
A
#
# COMPACT_ATOMS: atom_id res chain seq x y z
N MET A 1 13.62 -25.84 -9.47
CA MET A 1 12.50 -24.98 -9.94
C MET A 1 12.97 -23.56 -9.72
N VAL A 2 13.06 -22.75 -10.76
CA VAL A 2 13.45 -21.35 -10.61
C VAL A 2 12.28 -20.70 -9.87
N SER A 3 12.48 -20.35 -8.60
CA SER A 3 11.53 -19.54 -7.85
C SER A 3 11.60 -18.15 -8.48
N THR A 4 10.78 -17.90 -9.50
CA THR A 4 10.60 -16.56 -10.05
C THR A 4 10.08 -15.67 -8.92
N MET A 5 10.75 -14.54 -8.70
CA MET A 5 10.28 -13.56 -7.73
C MET A 5 8.90 -13.05 -8.16
N PRO A 6 7.95 -12.88 -7.24
CA PRO A 6 6.67 -12.24 -7.54
C PRO A 6 6.85 -10.85 -8.15
N SER A 7 5.90 -10.47 -8.99
CA SER A 7 5.89 -9.25 -9.80
C SER A 7 4.52 -8.57 -9.76
N LEU A 8 4.42 -7.40 -10.38
CA LEU A 8 3.13 -6.69 -10.51
C LEU A 8 2.03 -7.52 -11.20
N ASP A 9 2.40 -8.44 -12.10
CA ASP A 9 1.44 -9.31 -12.80
C ASP A 9 0.79 -10.34 -11.87
N ASP A 10 1.39 -10.61 -10.70
CA ASP A 10 0.82 -11.48 -9.66
C ASP A 10 -0.19 -10.75 -8.76
N VAL A 11 -0.41 -9.44 -8.99
CA VAL A 11 -1.41 -8.64 -8.29
C VAL A 11 -2.70 -8.63 -9.09
N THR A 12 -3.82 -8.95 -8.44
CA THR A 12 -5.15 -8.88 -9.08
C THR A 12 -5.37 -7.51 -9.72
N LYS A 13 -5.78 -7.51 -11.00
CA LYS A 13 -6.04 -6.27 -11.76
C LYS A 13 -7.38 -5.62 -11.41
N ASP A 14 -8.33 -6.41 -10.96
CA ASP A 14 -9.63 -5.95 -10.48
C ASP A 14 -9.55 -5.67 -8.98
N CYS A 15 -8.98 -4.51 -8.64
CA CYS A 15 -8.81 -4.06 -7.26
C CYS A 15 -9.23 -2.58 -7.16
N PRO A 16 -9.85 -2.17 -6.05
CA PRO A 16 -10.22 -0.78 -5.85
C PRO A 16 -8.99 0.10 -5.62
N THR A 17 -9.16 1.39 -5.87
CA THR A 17 -8.25 2.44 -5.38
C THR A 17 -8.32 2.54 -3.85
N CYS A 18 -7.37 3.24 -3.21
CA CYS A 18 -7.48 3.50 -1.77
C CYS A 18 -8.72 4.36 -1.45
N GLU A 19 -9.03 5.35 -2.30
CA GLU A 19 -10.25 6.16 -2.18
C GLU A 19 -11.51 5.28 -2.19
N GLN A 20 -11.69 4.46 -3.22
CA GLN A 20 -12.84 3.55 -3.36
C GLN A 20 -12.93 2.58 -2.17
N TYR A 21 -11.80 1.97 -1.77
CA TYR A 21 -11.81 1.04 -0.65
C TYR A 21 -12.21 1.73 0.67
N ILE A 22 -11.73 2.94 0.95
CA ILE A 22 -12.13 3.71 2.14
C ILE A 22 -13.63 4.02 2.12
N GLU A 23 -14.20 4.28 0.94
CA GLU A 23 -15.63 4.54 0.81
C GLU A 23 -16.49 3.30 1.05
N GLU A 24 -16.05 2.14 0.60
CA GLU A 24 -16.83 0.90 0.65
C GLU A 24 -16.60 0.07 1.92
N MET A 25 -15.48 0.29 2.63
CA MET A 25 -15.17 -0.49 3.84
C MET A 25 -16.22 -0.34 4.95
N SER A 26 -16.23 -1.33 5.85
CA SER A 26 -17.15 -1.38 6.98
C SER A 26 -17.19 -0.05 7.76
N PRO A 27 -18.39 0.47 8.10
CA PRO A 27 -18.55 1.69 8.90
C PRO A 27 -17.79 1.68 10.23
N ALA A 28 -17.52 0.49 10.79
CA ALA A 28 -16.77 0.31 12.02
C ALA A 28 -15.31 0.84 11.91
N TYR A 29 -14.74 0.86 10.71
CA TYR A 29 -13.36 1.30 10.47
C TYR A 29 -13.28 2.59 9.66
N LYS A 30 -14.21 2.78 8.71
CA LYS A 30 -14.26 3.91 7.76
C LYS A 30 -14.01 5.27 8.40
N GLY A 31 -14.68 5.56 9.52
CA GLY A 31 -14.58 6.85 10.19
C GLY A 31 -13.15 7.22 10.65
N GLY A 32 -12.29 6.24 10.91
CA GLY A 32 -10.89 6.49 11.28
C GLY A 32 -10.03 6.89 10.08
N PHE A 33 -10.21 6.21 8.95
CA PHE A 33 -9.48 6.49 7.71
C PHE A 33 -9.88 7.85 7.13
N MET A 34 -11.19 8.12 7.05
CA MET A 34 -11.70 9.39 6.53
C MET A 34 -11.24 10.60 7.35
N ARG A 35 -11.26 10.51 8.69
CA ARG A 35 -10.79 11.62 9.54
C ARG A 35 -9.31 11.91 9.32
N TYR A 36 -8.49 10.86 9.17
CA TYR A 36 -7.07 11.06 8.92
C TYR A 36 -6.85 11.70 7.53
N ALA A 37 -7.52 11.20 6.48
CA ALA A 37 -7.47 11.79 5.14
C ALA A 37 -7.83 13.28 5.13
N GLN A 38 -8.84 13.69 5.91
CA GLN A 38 -9.28 15.09 6.01
C GLN A 38 -8.31 15.98 6.78
N SER A 39 -7.50 15.42 7.67
CA SER A 39 -6.57 16.18 8.53
C SER A 39 -5.12 16.17 8.04
N TYR A 40 -4.79 15.26 7.13
CA TYR A 40 -3.42 15.09 6.64
C TYR A 40 -3.19 16.02 5.45
N GLU A 41 -2.12 16.80 5.51
CA GLU A 41 -1.67 17.65 4.41
C GLU A 41 -0.43 16.99 3.79
N LEU A 42 -0.52 16.66 2.50
CA LEU A 42 0.62 16.18 1.74
C LEU A 42 1.70 17.27 1.68
N ARG A 43 2.95 16.85 1.71
CA ARG A 43 4.08 17.74 1.47
C ARG A 43 4.19 18.10 -0.01
N GLU A 44 3.91 19.35 -0.34
CA GLU A 44 3.90 19.86 -1.72
C GLU A 44 5.21 19.58 -2.47
N ASP A 45 6.36 19.79 -1.81
CA ASP A 45 7.68 19.53 -2.40
C ASP A 45 7.87 18.06 -2.81
N ILE A 46 7.35 17.13 -2.01
CA ILE A 46 7.44 15.68 -2.27
C ILE A 46 6.45 15.25 -3.34
N VAL A 47 5.24 15.81 -3.31
CA VAL A 47 4.18 15.54 -4.29
C VAL A 47 4.62 15.95 -5.69
N GLU A 48 5.21 17.13 -5.83
CA GLU A 48 5.70 17.62 -7.13
C GLU A 48 6.83 16.75 -7.70
N GLU A 49 7.70 16.19 -6.84
CA GLU A 49 8.71 15.22 -7.28
C GLU A 49 8.07 13.88 -7.67
N LEU A 50 7.15 13.34 -6.84
CA LEU A 50 6.44 12.08 -7.14
C LEU A 50 5.64 12.16 -8.44
N LYS A 51 5.05 13.32 -8.74
CA LYS A 51 4.25 13.56 -9.95
C LYS A 51 5.04 13.26 -11.23
N LYS A 52 6.35 13.50 -11.24
CA LYS A 52 7.22 13.21 -12.38
C LYS A 52 7.31 11.72 -12.71
N TYR A 53 7.00 10.86 -11.75
CA TYR A 53 7.10 9.41 -11.84
C TYR A 53 5.74 8.71 -11.78
N ALA A 54 4.63 9.43 -11.64
CA ALA A 54 3.31 8.85 -11.37
C ALA A 54 2.87 7.83 -12.44
N ASP A 55 3.26 8.04 -13.70
CA ASP A 55 2.91 7.15 -14.81
C ASP A 55 3.79 5.89 -14.87
N ASP A 56 4.99 5.89 -14.28
CA ASP A 56 5.96 4.81 -14.41
C ASP A 56 5.87 3.77 -13.28
N TYR A 57 5.11 4.08 -12.22
CA TYR A 57 5.04 3.26 -11.01
C TYR A 57 3.60 2.89 -10.64
N VAL A 58 3.48 1.76 -9.96
CA VAL A 58 2.24 1.27 -9.36
C VAL A 58 2.49 0.93 -7.90
N ILE A 59 1.63 1.42 -7.03
CA ILE A 59 1.70 1.13 -5.59
C ILE A 59 0.64 0.08 -5.27
N VAL A 60 1.01 -0.91 -4.44
CA VAL A 60 0.08 -1.95 -3.99
C VAL A 60 0.07 -1.97 -2.48
N ALA A 61 -1.09 -1.74 -1.87
CA ALA A 61 -1.25 -1.65 -0.43
C ALA A 61 -2.02 -2.86 0.10
N LEU A 62 -1.35 -3.69 0.92
CA LEU A 62 -1.99 -4.80 1.63
C LEU A 62 -2.20 -4.42 3.10
N PHE A 63 -3.43 -4.50 3.59
CA PHE A 63 -3.73 -4.07 4.96
C PHE A 63 -4.95 -4.73 5.60
N ALA A 64 -4.98 -4.67 6.93
CA ALA A 64 -6.12 -5.01 7.76
C ALA A 64 -6.88 -3.75 8.17
N ASP A 65 -8.19 -3.71 7.99
CA ASP A 65 -9.04 -2.55 8.28
C ASP A 65 -8.97 -2.11 9.76
N TRP A 66 -8.73 -3.07 10.66
CA TRP A 66 -8.63 -2.80 12.08
C TRP A 66 -7.24 -2.28 12.51
N CYS A 67 -6.25 -2.25 11.62
CA CYS A 67 -4.88 -1.86 11.95
C CYS A 67 -4.73 -0.34 12.12
N GLY A 68 -4.12 0.07 13.23
CA GLY A 68 -3.87 1.48 13.53
C GLY A 68 -2.83 2.13 12.62
N ASP A 69 -1.84 1.40 12.13
CA ASP A 69 -0.87 1.93 11.16
C ASP A 69 -1.49 2.06 9.76
N ALA A 70 -2.41 1.16 9.39
CA ALA A 70 -3.12 1.24 8.11
C ALA A 70 -3.99 2.50 8.04
N ARG A 71 -4.64 2.86 9.16
CA ARG A 71 -5.39 4.12 9.31
C ARG A 71 -4.55 5.38 9.10
N ARG A 72 -3.21 5.29 9.15
CA ARG A 72 -2.32 6.42 8.90
C ARG A 72 -1.74 6.39 7.49
N ALA A 73 -1.50 5.21 6.93
CA ALA A 73 -0.82 5.08 5.64
C ALA A 73 -1.79 5.08 4.44
N ILE A 74 -2.89 4.33 4.49
CA ILE A 74 -3.83 4.21 3.36
C ILE A 74 -4.48 5.55 3.00
N PRO A 75 -4.86 6.42 3.95
CA PRO A 75 -5.34 7.76 3.60
C PRO A 75 -4.32 8.61 2.83
N VAL A 76 -3.02 8.51 3.16
CA VAL A 76 -1.97 9.23 2.43
C VAL A 76 -1.93 8.75 0.98
N LEU A 77 -2.01 7.44 0.76
CA LEU A 77 -2.08 6.88 -0.59
C LEU A 77 -3.32 7.39 -1.35
N SER A 78 -4.49 7.46 -0.70
CA SER A 78 -5.68 8.02 -1.33
C SER A 78 -5.56 9.50 -1.71
N LEU A 79 -4.80 10.27 -0.93
CA LEU A 79 -4.51 11.67 -1.28
C LEU A 79 -3.54 11.75 -2.47
N LEU A 80 -2.53 10.88 -2.53
CA LEU A 80 -1.61 10.81 -3.68
C LEU A 80 -2.34 10.40 -4.97
N GLU A 81 -3.22 9.40 -4.92
CA GLU A 81 -4.09 9.02 -6.05
C GLU A 81 -4.85 10.24 -6.59
N LYS A 82 -5.45 11.01 -5.69
CA LYS A 82 -6.27 12.17 -6.04
C LYS A 82 -5.44 13.35 -6.58
N GLU A 83 -4.29 13.61 -5.99
CA GLU A 83 -3.49 14.81 -6.28
C GLU A 83 -2.63 14.64 -7.55
N ILE A 84 -2.06 13.45 -7.76
CA ILE A 84 -1.10 13.21 -8.86
C ILE A 84 -1.49 12.06 -9.78
N GLY A 85 -2.61 11.38 -9.54
CA GLY A 85 -3.09 10.31 -10.43
C GLY A 85 -2.25 9.05 -10.41
N ILE A 86 -1.37 8.87 -9.43
CA ILE A 86 -0.56 7.64 -9.30
C ILE A 86 -1.48 6.43 -9.06
N GLU A 87 -1.21 5.33 -9.77
CA GLU A 87 -1.99 4.11 -9.63
C GLU A 87 -1.71 3.46 -8.27
N VAL A 88 -2.74 3.32 -7.43
CA VAL A 88 -2.67 2.52 -6.20
C VAL A 88 -3.72 1.42 -6.21
N ARG A 89 -3.30 0.22 -5.86
CA ARG A 89 -4.14 -0.98 -5.74
C ARG A 89 -4.34 -1.32 -4.27
N ALA A 90 -5.56 -1.17 -3.77
CA ALA A 90 -5.88 -1.39 -2.36
C ALA A 90 -6.41 -2.81 -2.13
N LEU A 91 -5.59 -3.64 -1.48
CA LEU A 91 -5.90 -5.01 -1.07
C LEU A 91 -6.12 -5.06 0.44
N GLY A 92 -7.27 -4.56 0.88
CA GLY A 92 -7.65 -4.56 2.29
C GLY A 92 -8.25 -5.89 2.76
N GLY A 93 -8.81 -5.90 3.98
CA GLY A 93 -9.55 -7.06 4.50
C GLY A 93 -8.68 -8.18 5.10
N MET A 94 -7.39 -7.92 5.31
CA MET A 94 -6.49 -8.91 5.95
C MET A 94 -7.02 -9.34 7.32
N GLN A 95 -7.01 -10.65 7.54
CA GLN A 95 -7.46 -11.27 8.78
C GLN A 95 -6.33 -11.47 9.77
N LYS A 96 -6.68 -11.47 11.05
CA LYS A 96 -5.75 -11.84 12.10
C LYS A 96 -5.55 -13.36 12.09
N PRO A 97 -4.31 -13.87 12.14
CA PRO A 97 -4.11 -15.30 12.28
C PRO A 97 -4.73 -15.83 13.59
N PRO A 98 -5.27 -17.06 13.58
CA PRO A 98 -5.62 -17.76 14.81
C PRO A 98 -4.42 -17.78 15.77
N ARG A 99 -4.70 -17.66 17.07
CA ARG A 99 -3.65 -17.68 18.09
C ARG A 99 -2.87 -19.00 18.00
N GLY A 100 -1.56 -18.93 17.78
CA GLY A 100 -0.68 -20.11 17.69
C GLY A 100 -0.60 -20.74 16.28
N SER A 101 -1.12 -20.07 15.26
CA SER A 101 -0.96 -20.48 13.86
C SER A 101 0.44 -20.13 13.32
N ASP A 102 1.03 -21.06 12.55
CA ASP A 102 2.24 -20.81 11.75
C ASP A 102 1.92 -20.03 10.46
N LYS A 103 0.65 -20.04 10.03
CA LYS A 103 0.18 -19.16 8.96
C LYS A 103 0.13 -17.73 9.49
N HIS A 104 0.84 -16.82 8.81
CA HIS A 104 0.79 -15.38 9.05
C HIS A 104 -0.58 -14.81 8.63
N TRP A 105 -0.62 -13.69 7.92
CA TRP A 105 -1.86 -13.00 7.57
C TRP A 105 -2.63 -13.67 6.42
N ALA A 106 -2.09 -14.71 5.80
CA ALA A 106 -2.71 -15.48 4.72
C ALA A 106 -3.80 -16.43 5.24
N VAL A 107 -4.76 -15.89 6.01
CA VAL A 107 -5.92 -16.62 6.51
C VAL A 107 -7.14 -16.16 5.73
N PRO A 108 -7.81 -17.03 4.97
CA PRO A 108 -9.02 -16.65 4.26
C PRO A 108 -10.05 -15.99 5.20
N PRO A 109 -10.74 -14.92 4.79
CA PRO A 109 -10.78 -14.33 3.44
C PRO A 109 -9.71 -13.24 3.14
N SER A 110 -8.49 -13.33 3.69
CA SER A 110 -7.40 -12.39 3.30
C SER A 110 -7.05 -12.51 1.81
N PRO A 111 -6.57 -11.42 1.17
CA PRO A 111 -6.13 -11.45 -0.23
C PRO A 111 -5.07 -12.53 -0.49
N GLU A 112 -5.12 -13.20 -1.63
CA GLU A 112 -4.15 -14.25 -2.00
C GLU A 112 -2.73 -13.67 -2.10
N GLU A 113 -2.63 -12.40 -2.49
CA GLU A 113 -1.39 -11.62 -2.57
C GLU A 113 -0.63 -11.58 -1.23
N VAL A 114 -1.32 -11.76 -0.10
CA VAL A 114 -0.68 -11.84 1.21
C VAL A 114 0.31 -13.01 1.27
N ASP A 115 -0.03 -14.16 0.66
CA ASP A 115 0.85 -15.32 0.59
C ASP A 115 1.90 -15.15 -0.51
N VAL A 116 1.47 -14.73 -1.71
CA VAL A 116 2.33 -14.51 -2.88
C VAL A 116 3.51 -13.59 -2.56
N PHE A 117 3.25 -12.45 -1.90
CA PHE A 117 4.28 -11.46 -1.57
C PHE A 117 4.90 -11.63 -0.18
N GLY A 118 4.54 -12.71 0.54
CA GLY A 118 5.09 -13.02 1.86
C GLY A 118 4.81 -11.93 2.89
N ILE A 119 3.57 -11.44 2.95
CA ILE A 119 3.19 -10.30 3.78
C ILE A 119 3.06 -10.73 5.25
N THR A 120 3.93 -10.16 6.09
CA THR A 120 4.02 -10.46 7.53
C THR A 120 3.54 -9.30 8.41
N SER A 121 3.10 -8.19 7.82
CA SER A 121 2.73 -6.97 8.54
C SER A 121 1.62 -6.20 7.84
N SER A 122 0.82 -5.46 8.62
CA SER A 122 -0.20 -4.55 8.11
C SER A 122 0.09 -3.10 8.59
N PRO A 123 0.04 -2.10 7.71
CA PRO A 123 0.00 -2.23 6.25
C PRO A 123 1.37 -2.70 5.74
N THR A 124 1.38 -3.31 4.55
CA THR A 124 2.59 -3.39 3.72
C THR A 124 2.29 -2.71 2.40
N ILE A 125 3.10 -1.73 2.05
CA ILE A 125 3.00 -0.97 0.79
C ILE A 125 4.14 -1.45 -0.08
N LEU A 126 3.82 -2.04 -1.22
CA LEU A 126 4.77 -2.48 -2.24
C LEU A 126 4.82 -1.43 -3.35
N ILE A 127 6.01 -1.15 -3.87
CA ILE A 127 6.23 -0.14 -4.90
C ILE A 127 6.82 -0.87 -6.11
N PHE A 128 6.09 -0.86 -7.22
CA PHE A 128 6.47 -1.54 -8.45
C PHE A 128 6.77 -0.53 -9.55
N LYS A 129 7.79 -0.81 -10.36
CA LYS A 129 7.86 -0.26 -11.72
C LYS A 129 6.71 -0.86 -12.53
N ARG A 130 6.18 -0.12 -13.51
CA ARG A 130 5.17 -0.64 -14.43
C ARG A 130 5.67 -1.83 -15.26
N SER A 131 6.99 -2.01 -15.37
CA SER A 131 7.63 -3.21 -15.94
C SER A 131 7.42 -4.49 -15.13
N GLY A 132 6.95 -4.40 -13.88
CA GLY A 132 6.64 -5.52 -13.00
C GLY A 132 7.62 -5.74 -11.85
N GLU A 133 8.76 -5.06 -11.84
CA GLU A 133 9.79 -5.18 -10.79
C GLU A 133 9.38 -4.44 -9.50
N GLU A 134 9.46 -5.14 -8.36
CA GLU A 134 9.34 -4.51 -7.04
C GLU A 134 10.65 -3.78 -6.69
N ILE A 135 10.59 -2.46 -6.50
CA ILE A 135 11.76 -1.64 -6.15
C ILE A 135 11.86 -1.36 -4.64
N GLY A 136 10.78 -1.57 -3.90
CA GLY A 136 10.76 -1.25 -2.48
C GLY A 136 9.46 -1.64 -1.81
N ARG A 137 9.52 -1.71 -0.47
CA ARG A 137 8.33 -1.91 0.36
C ARG A 137 8.44 -1.23 1.71
N ILE A 138 7.33 -0.64 2.14
CA ILE A 138 7.15 -0.06 3.48
C ILE A 138 6.40 -1.08 4.34
N LYS A 139 7.03 -1.55 5.41
CA LYS A 139 6.41 -2.48 6.38
C LYS A 139 6.00 -1.70 7.61
N THR A 140 4.69 -1.66 7.87
CA THR A 140 3.98 -0.91 8.93
C THR A 140 4.08 0.60 8.85
N ARG A 141 5.28 1.16 8.94
CA ARG A 141 5.54 2.60 9.00
C ARG A 141 6.82 2.96 8.25
N PRO A 142 6.97 4.24 7.85
CA PRO A 142 8.23 4.73 7.32
C PRO A 142 9.41 4.48 8.25
N LYS A 143 10.54 4.06 7.69
CA LYS A 143 11.79 3.78 8.44
C LYS A 143 12.92 4.74 8.08
N MET A 144 12.96 5.19 6.84
CA MET A 144 14.02 6.03 6.29
C MET A 144 13.69 7.52 6.29
N THR A 145 12.40 7.85 6.35
CA THR A 145 11.86 9.21 6.23
C THR A 145 10.72 9.43 7.24
N PRO A 146 10.37 10.70 7.53
CA PRO A 146 9.23 11.04 8.39
C PRO A 146 7.85 10.58 7.88
N THR A 147 7.60 10.63 6.56
CA THR A 147 6.26 10.36 5.99
C THR A 147 6.26 9.21 4.97
N VAL A 148 5.05 8.76 4.61
CA VAL A 148 4.84 7.64 3.67
C VAL A 148 5.20 8.06 2.25
N GLU A 149 4.74 9.23 1.82
CA GLU A 149 5.04 9.82 0.51
C GLU A 149 6.54 10.07 0.32
N GLU A 150 7.26 10.51 1.37
CA GLU A 150 8.71 10.68 1.30
C GLU A 150 9.44 9.35 1.13
N GLU A 151 8.98 8.28 1.79
CA GLU A 151 9.66 6.99 1.66
C GLU A 151 9.41 6.36 0.30
N ILE A 152 8.21 6.54 -0.27
CA ILE A 152 7.90 6.13 -1.63
C ILE A 152 8.82 6.84 -2.62
N LEU A 153 8.95 8.18 -2.51
CA LEU A 153 9.84 8.95 -3.38
C LEU A 153 11.27 8.43 -3.28
N LYS A 154 11.76 8.18 -2.06
CA LYS A 154 13.12 7.67 -1.84
C LYS A 154 13.37 6.31 -2.51
N PHE A 155 12.40 5.39 -2.48
CA PHE A 155 12.52 4.12 -3.21
C PHE A 155 12.54 4.34 -4.72
N ILE A 156 11.68 5.23 -5.24
CA ILE A 156 11.60 5.55 -6.66
C ILE A 156 12.93 6.13 -7.15
N GLU A 157 13.46 7.16 -6.48
CA GLU A 157 14.73 7.80 -6.82
C GLU A 157 15.89 6.80 -6.82
N ALA A 158 15.99 5.96 -5.77
CA ALA A 158 17.03 4.94 -5.67
C ALA A 158 16.95 3.85 -6.75
N SER A 159 15.83 3.75 -7.47
CA SER A 159 15.64 2.78 -8.56
C SER A 159 15.92 3.34 -9.96
N GLN A 160 16.23 4.64 -10.04
CA GLN A 160 16.65 5.34 -11.26
C GLN A 160 18.17 5.24 -11.51
N ASP A 161 18.93 4.92 -10.45
CA ASP A 161 20.37 4.69 -10.47
C ASP A 161 20.74 3.27 -10.97
#